data_AF-A0A8T6FQ77-F1
#
_entry.id   AF-A0A8T6FQ77-F1
#
_cell.length_a   1.000
_cell.length_b   1.000
_cell.length_c   1.000
_cell.angle_alpha   90.00
_cell.angle_beta   90.00
_cell.angle_gamma   90.00
#
_symmetry.space_group_name_H-M   'P 1'
#
loop_
_entity.id
_entity.type
_entity.pdbx_description
1 polymer ?
#
loop_
_entity_poly.entity_id
_entity_poly.type
_entity_poly.pdbx_seq_one_letter_code
_entity_poly.pdbx_strand_id
1 'polypeptide(L)'
;MSTIRRPLVSMLLTLAMAASAACGGGEPEAPPPAPPARPIEFGEAEIAAYLSERTMELWVVYNRYHLQGLRAFYEESYWLEEEEELRRNMAPFESRGITFTAEETSPPRQIEPGKWELKHKVSFSGGSLNMRFIYERFDGEWLLTHAETD
;
A
#
# COMPACT_ATOMS: atom_id res chain seq x y z
N MET A 1 -3.59 3.33 -43.35
CA MET A 1 -4.22 2.18 -44.02
C MET A 1 -4.85 1.31 -42.94
N SER A 2 -6.18 1.24 -42.92
CA SER A 2 -6.95 0.29 -42.11
C SER A 2 -6.59 -1.15 -42.46
N THR A 3 -6.48 -2.04 -41.48
CA THR A 3 -7.01 -3.41 -41.66
C THR A 3 -7.41 -4.04 -40.33
N ILE A 4 -8.71 -3.98 -40.04
CA ILE A 4 -9.44 -4.92 -39.18
C ILE A 4 -9.36 -6.31 -39.81
N ARG A 5 -9.01 -7.37 -39.05
CA ARG A 5 -9.54 -8.75 -39.22
C ARG A 5 -9.39 -9.58 -37.93
N ARG A 6 -10.50 -9.79 -37.21
CA ARG A 6 -10.93 -11.12 -36.71
C ARG A 6 -11.68 -11.82 -37.87
N PRO A 7 -12.05 -13.12 -37.88
CA PRO A 7 -12.19 -14.14 -36.80
C PRO A 7 -11.46 -15.48 -37.19
N LEU A 8 -11.44 -16.61 -36.47
CA LEU A 8 -12.51 -17.57 -36.16
C LEU A 8 -11.90 -18.74 -35.34
N VAL A 9 -12.60 -19.18 -34.29
CA VAL A 9 -13.01 -20.57 -33.96
C VAL A 9 -12.00 -21.72 -34.10
N SER A 10 -11.69 -22.40 -32.98
CA SER A 10 -11.93 -23.85 -32.77
C SER A 10 -11.10 -24.42 -31.62
N MET A 11 -11.77 -25.06 -30.64
CA MET A 11 -11.55 -26.45 -30.21
C MET A 11 -12.32 -26.66 -28.89
N LEU A 12 -13.51 -27.25 -28.93
CA LEU A 12 -13.82 -28.69 -28.88
C LEU A 12 -13.45 -29.39 -27.54
N LEU A 13 -14.52 -29.64 -26.78
CA LEU A 13 -14.91 -30.90 -26.14
C LEU A 13 -14.02 -31.52 -25.04
N THR A 14 -14.59 -31.68 -23.84
CA THR A 14 -15.10 -33.01 -23.41
C THR A 14 -16.05 -32.85 -22.21
N LEU A 15 -17.32 -33.21 -22.41
CA LEU A 15 -18.32 -33.37 -21.35
C LEU A 15 -18.47 -34.87 -21.12
N ALA A 16 -18.14 -35.36 -19.93
CA ALA A 16 -18.39 -36.74 -19.53
C ALA A 16 -19.59 -36.77 -18.58
N MET A 17 -20.64 -37.48 -19.02
CA MET A 17 -21.83 -37.82 -18.25
C MET A 17 -21.52 -38.63 -16.99
N ALA A 18 -22.26 -38.35 -15.93
CA ALA A 18 -22.71 -39.38 -14.99
C ALA A 18 -24.22 -39.17 -14.77
N ALA A 19 -24.98 -40.20 -15.14
CA ALA A 19 -26.43 -40.28 -15.00
C ALA A 19 -26.83 -40.88 -13.64
N SER A 20 -28.13 -40.74 -13.33
CA SER A 20 -28.96 -41.37 -12.27
C SER A 20 -29.46 -40.34 -11.26
N ALA A 21 -30.75 -40.21 -10.91
CA ALA A 21 -32.00 -40.80 -11.36
C ALA A 21 -33.16 -40.01 -10.68
N ALA A 22 -34.39 -40.21 -11.19
CA ALA A 22 -35.69 -40.05 -10.50
C ALA A 22 -36.36 -38.66 -10.41
N CYS A 23 -37.39 -38.51 -11.26
CA CYS A 23 -38.71 -37.92 -11.02
C CYS A 23 -38.89 -36.83 -9.95
N GLY A 24 -39.10 -35.60 -10.43
CA GLY A 24 -39.79 -34.54 -9.72
C GLY A 24 -39.86 -33.31 -10.62
N GLY A 25 -41.04 -32.98 -11.14
CA GLY A 25 -41.24 -31.79 -11.95
C GLY A 25 -40.93 -30.53 -11.16
N GLY A 26 -40.09 -29.67 -11.75
CA GLY A 26 -39.62 -28.42 -11.17
C GLY A 26 -38.31 -28.06 -11.84
N GLU A 27 -38.39 -27.34 -12.95
CA GLU A 27 -37.23 -26.76 -13.64
C GLU A 27 -36.40 -25.99 -12.59
N PRO A 28 -35.16 -26.40 -12.26
CA PRO A 28 -34.30 -25.55 -11.45
C PRO A 28 -33.83 -24.42 -12.38
N GLU A 29 -34.42 -23.23 -12.22
CA GLU A 29 -33.85 -22.01 -12.77
C GLU A 29 -32.36 -21.99 -12.43
N ALA A 30 -31.51 -22.00 -13.45
CA ALA A 30 -30.08 -21.89 -13.27
C ALA A 30 -29.81 -20.60 -12.49
N PRO A 31 -29.01 -20.63 -11.41
CA PRO A 31 -28.70 -19.42 -10.65
C PRO A 31 -28.11 -18.38 -11.62
N PRO A 32 -28.51 -17.10 -11.49
CA PRO A 32 -28.01 -16.05 -12.37
C PRO A 32 -26.48 -16.05 -12.35
N PRO A 33 -25.81 -15.77 -13.48
CA PRO A 33 -24.36 -15.73 -13.54
C PRO A 33 -23.84 -14.77 -12.48
N ALA A 34 -22.90 -15.23 -11.65
CA ALA A 34 -22.27 -14.40 -10.65
C ALA A 34 -21.67 -13.16 -11.35
N PRO A 35 -21.87 -11.95 -10.81
CA PRO A 35 -21.27 -10.76 -11.39
C PRO A 35 -19.75 -10.93 -11.46
N PRO A 36 -19.09 -10.39 -12.49
CA PRO A 36 -17.63 -10.46 -12.59
C PRO A 36 -17.02 -9.86 -11.31
N ALA A 37 -16.09 -10.59 -10.69
CA ALA A 37 -15.33 -10.09 -9.56
C ALA A 37 -14.61 -8.80 -9.99
N ARG A 38 -15.05 -7.67 -9.46
CA ARG A 38 -14.35 -6.39 -9.65
C ARG A 38 -13.01 -6.48 -8.90
N PRO A 39 -11.94 -5.84 -9.38
CA PRO A 39 -10.77 -5.62 -8.55
C PRO A 39 -11.21 -5.03 -7.22
N ILE A 40 -10.69 -5.56 -6.11
CA ILE A 40 -10.92 -4.98 -4.79
C ILE A 40 -10.15 -3.66 -4.79
N GLU A 41 -10.82 -2.58 -5.18
CA GLU A 41 -10.34 -1.23 -4.96
C GLU A 41 -10.51 -0.96 -3.46
N PHE A 42 -9.40 -0.79 -2.76
CA PHE A 42 -9.42 -0.28 -1.39
C PHE A 42 -10.13 1.08 -1.41
N GLY A 43 -11.09 1.27 -0.50
CA GLY A 43 -11.67 2.59 -0.28
C GLY A 43 -10.66 3.53 0.36
N GLU A 44 -10.99 4.81 0.38
CA GLU A 44 -10.15 5.85 0.97
C GLU A 44 -9.86 5.59 2.47
N ALA A 45 -10.82 5.05 3.20
CA ALA A 45 -10.65 4.73 4.62
C ALA A 45 -9.64 3.59 4.85
N GLU A 46 -9.66 2.57 4.00
CA GLU A 46 -8.70 1.47 4.07
C GLU A 46 -7.30 1.93 3.68
N ILE A 47 -7.18 2.81 2.68
CA ILE A 47 -5.88 3.42 2.31
C ILE A 47 -5.34 4.26 3.47
N ALA A 48 -6.18 5.10 4.07
CA ALA A 48 -5.78 5.92 5.22
C ALA A 48 -5.26 5.04 6.37
N ALA A 49 -6.04 4.03 6.77
CA ALA A 49 -5.64 3.12 7.86
C ALA A 49 -4.33 2.39 7.55
N TYR A 50 -4.16 1.91 6.31
CA TYR A 50 -2.93 1.27 5.86
C TYR A 50 -1.72 2.22 5.94
N LEU A 51 -1.86 3.47 5.50
CA LEU A 51 -0.76 4.44 5.54
C LEU A 51 -0.40 4.87 6.97
N SER A 52 -1.38 4.98 7.87
CA SER A 52 -1.13 5.21 9.30
C SER A 52 -0.31 4.07 9.90
N GLU A 53 -0.72 2.81 9.69
CA GLU A 53 0.01 1.64 10.17
C GLU A 53 1.43 1.59 9.59
N ARG A 54 1.56 1.75 8.27
CA ARG A 54 2.84 1.76 7.56
C ARG A 54 3.80 2.83 8.07
N THR A 55 3.30 4.02 8.40
CA THR A 55 4.14 5.11 8.93
C THR A 55 4.56 4.83 10.37
N MET A 56 3.73 4.17 11.17
CA MET A 56 4.13 3.70 12.50
C MET A 56 5.19 2.58 12.43
N GLU A 57 5.09 1.67 11.46
CA GLU A 57 6.13 0.65 11.20
C GLU A 57 7.47 1.27 10.81
N LEU A 58 7.45 2.33 9.99
CA LEU A 58 8.66 3.09 9.64
C LEU A 58 9.37 3.57 10.91
N TRP A 59 8.64 4.13 11.89
CA TRP A 59 9.22 4.55 13.17
C TRP A 59 9.77 3.39 13.99
N VAL A 60 9.15 2.22 13.94
CA VAL A 60 9.68 1.00 14.59
C VAL A 60 11.03 0.61 13.99
N VAL A 61 11.17 0.67 12.66
CA VAL A 61 12.43 0.38 11.97
C VAL A 61 13.48 1.46 12.26
N TYR A 62 13.08 2.73 12.27
CA TYR A 62 13.94 3.87 12.60
C TYR A 62 14.54 3.73 14.01
N ASN A 63 13.71 3.37 15.00
CA ASN A 63 14.14 3.19 16.40
C ASN A 63 15.04 1.97 16.62
N ARG A 64 15.15 1.06 15.64
CA ARG A 64 16.13 -0.03 15.65
C ARG A 64 17.46 0.37 15.01
N TYR A 65 17.59 1.63 14.58
CA TYR A 65 18.72 2.16 13.83
C TYR A 65 19.03 1.35 12.55
N HIS A 66 18.01 0.73 11.96
CA HIS A 66 18.16 -0.20 10.85
C HIS A 66 17.97 0.52 9.51
N LEU A 67 19.01 1.26 9.08
CA LEU A 67 18.98 2.07 7.85
C LEU A 67 18.49 1.28 6.62
N GLN A 68 19.04 0.08 6.38
CA GLN A 68 18.66 -0.72 5.22
C GLN A 68 17.20 -1.21 5.26
N GLY A 69 16.61 -1.34 6.46
CA GLY A 69 15.19 -1.64 6.60
C GLY A 69 14.28 -0.48 6.23
N LEU A 70 14.76 0.77 6.37
CA LEU A 70 13.98 1.95 5.99
C LEU A 70 13.75 2.02 4.48
N ARG A 71 14.66 1.47 3.67
CA ARG A 71 14.51 1.43 2.21
C ARG A 71 13.16 0.86 1.75
N ALA A 72 12.59 -0.10 2.47
CA ALA A 72 11.30 -0.73 2.13
C ALA A 72 10.08 0.22 2.17
N PHE A 73 10.24 1.41 2.75
CA PHE A 73 9.18 2.41 2.84
C PHE A 73 9.29 3.49 1.75
N TYR A 74 10.48 3.68 1.17
CA TYR A 74 10.79 4.81 0.30
C TYR A 74 10.62 4.42 -1.17
N GLU A 75 10.23 5.39 -1.98
CA GLU A 75 10.40 5.29 -3.42
C GLU A 75 11.91 5.26 -3.75
N GLU A 76 12.31 4.52 -4.78
CA GLU A 76 13.73 4.24 -5.03
C GLU A 76 14.55 5.50 -5.31
N SER A 77 14.06 6.40 -6.16
CA SER A 77 14.77 7.64 -6.45
C SER A 77 14.88 8.54 -5.21
N TYR A 78 13.81 8.63 -4.42
CA TYR A 78 13.82 9.38 -3.16
C TYR A 78 14.78 8.77 -2.13
N TRP A 79 14.83 7.44 -2.02
CA TRP A 79 15.80 6.75 -1.15
C TRP A 79 17.25 7.10 -1.49
N LEU A 80 17.58 7.13 -2.79
CA LEU A 80 18.94 7.44 -3.25
C LEU A 80 19.39 8.85 -2.88
N GLU A 81 18.46 9.80 -2.75
CA GLU A 81 18.73 11.16 -2.30
C GLU A 81 18.85 11.25 -0.77
N GLU A 82 18.01 10.52 -0.04
CA GLU A 82 17.86 10.64 1.42
C GLU A 82 18.77 9.73 2.26
N GLU A 83 19.23 8.59 1.73
CA GLU A 83 19.92 7.54 2.51
C GLU A 83 21.05 8.10 3.38
N GLU A 84 21.87 8.96 2.78
CA GLU A 84 23.06 9.53 3.40
C GLU A 84 22.70 10.62 4.43
N GLU A 85 21.60 11.35 4.24
CA GLU A 85 21.05 12.26 5.25
C GLU A 85 20.47 11.51 6.44
N LEU A 86 19.63 10.49 6.20
CA LEU A 86 19.06 9.63 7.24
C LEU A 86 20.16 8.99 8.09
N ARG A 87 21.22 8.48 7.46
CA ARG A 87 22.38 7.91 8.15
C ARG A 87 23.04 8.92 9.09
N ARG A 88 23.29 10.15 8.62
CA ARG A 88 23.89 11.22 9.44
C ARG A 88 22.96 11.65 10.58
N ASN A 89 21.67 11.77 10.32
CA ASN A 89 20.67 12.19 11.30
C ASN A 89 20.47 11.11 12.38
N MET A 90 20.54 9.83 12.01
CA MET A 90 20.36 8.69 12.90
C MET A 90 21.55 8.47 13.86
N ALA A 91 22.78 8.66 13.38
CA ALA A 91 24.01 8.40 14.15
C ALA A 91 24.07 9.04 15.56
N PRO A 92 23.72 10.33 15.77
CA PRO A 92 23.73 10.91 17.11
C PRO A 92 22.67 10.30 18.04
N PHE A 93 21.54 9.82 17.51
CA PHE A 93 20.51 9.16 18.30
C PHE A 93 20.92 7.73 18.67
N GLU A 94 21.50 6.99 17.73
CA GLU A 94 22.06 5.65 17.96
C GLU A 94 23.13 5.67 19.05
N SER A 95 24.12 6.56 18.92
CA SER A 95 25.22 6.66 19.89
C SER A 95 24.79 6.98 21.32
N ARG A 96 23.59 7.54 21.49
CA ARG A 96 23.01 7.93 22.78
C ARG A 96 21.87 7.03 23.23
N GLY A 97 21.49 6.02 22.43
CA GLY A 97 20.33 5.16 22.69
C GLY A 97 19.02 5.95 22.77
N ILE A 98 18.88 7.03 22.01
CA ILE A 98 17.68 7.86 22.00
C ILE A 98 16.67 7.27 21.00
N THR A 99 15.51 6.91 21.50
CA THR A 99 14.37 6.49 20.68
C THR A 99 13.32 7.58 20.58
N PHE A 100 12.49 7.46 19.56
CA PHE A 100 11.42 8.38 19.23
C PHE A 100 10.06 7.76 19.54
N THR A 101 9.16 8.56 20.12
CA THR A 101 7.74 8.23 20.25
C THR A 101 6.98 9.05 19.22
N ALA A 102 6.35 8.37 18.27
CA ALA A 102 5.54 9.00 17.23
C ALA A 102 4.05 8.96 17.59
N GLU A 103 3.34 10.04 17.26
CA GLU A 103 1.90 10.21 17.39
C GLU A 103 1.38 10.83 16.09
N GLU A 104 0.36 10.24 15.47
CA GLU A 104 -0.34 10.85 14.34
C GLU A 104 -1.19 12.03 14.84
N THR A 105 -0.96 13.24 14.31
CA THR A 105 -1.58 14.48 14.82
C THR A 105 -2.85 14.87 14.06
N SER A 106 -3.09 14.27 12.91
CA SER A 106 -4.29 14.44 12.11
C SER A 106 -4.51 13.20 11.23
N PRO A 107 -5.77 12.82 10.94
CA PRO A 107 -6.06 11.71 10.04
C PRO A 107 -5.35 11.87 8.69
N PRO A 108 -4.88 10.77 8.06
CA PRO A 108 -4.31 10.82 6.72
C PRO A 108 -5.28 11.45 5.72
N ARG A 109 -4.73 12.23 4.80
CA ARG A 109 -5.54 12.98 3.83
C ARG A 109 -5.02 12.77 2.43
N GLN A 110 -5.91 12.43 1.50
CA GLN A 110 -5.59 12.49 0.09
C GLN A 110 -5.48 13.97 -0.34
N ILE A 111 -4.32 14.34 -0.88
CA ILE A 111 -4.06 15.72 -1.35
C ILE A 111 -4.19 15.82 -2.87
N GLU A 112 -3.91 14.74 -3.59
CA GLU A 112 -4.12 14.57 -5.04
C GLU A 112 -4.49 13.11 -5.33
N PRO A 113 -5.09 12.78 -6.49
CA PRO A 113 -5.37 11.39 -6.83
C PRO A 113 -4.11 10.52 -6.76
N GLY A 114 -4.13 9.51 -5.88
CA GLY A 114 -2.97 8.63 -5.65
C GLY A 114 -1.86 9.22 -4.76
N LYS A 115 -2.10 10.36 -4.09
CA LYS A 115 -1.12 11.03 -3.23
C LYS A 115 -1.72 11.39 -1.86
N TRP A 116 -1.07 10.95 -0.79
CA TRP A 116 -1.56 11.05 0.57
C TRP A 116 -0.57 11.74 1.49
N GLU A 117 -1.08 12.61 2.36
CA GLU A 117 -0.33 13.32 3.39
C GLU A 117 -0.64 12.73 4.77
N LEU A 118 0.41 12.52 5.57
CA LEU A 118 0.33 12.15 6.98
C LEU A 118 1.14 13.12 7.81
N LYS A 119 0.68 13.42 9.02
CA LYS A 119 1.33 14.33 9.95
C LYS A 119 1.53 13.64 11.29
N HIS A 120 2.77 13.60 11.74
CA HIS A 120 3.12 12.99 13.02
C HIS A 120 3.84 14.02 13.89
N LYS A 121 3.60 13.99 15.19
CA LYS A 121 4.49 14.58 16.18
C LYS A 121 5.39 13.47 16.70
N VAL A 122 6.68 13.75 16.74
CA VAL A 122 7.69 12.81 17.19
C VAL A 122 8.42 13.41 18.37
N SER A 123 8.42 12.70 19.50
CA SER A 123 9.03 13.17 20.75
C SER A 123 10.21 12.28 21.13
N PHE A 124 11.28 12.87 21.65
CA PHE A 124 12.47 12.19 22.14
C PHE A 124 13.03 12.96 23.35
N SER A 125 14.05 12.42 24.02
CA SER A 125 14.59 13.01 25.26
C SER A 125 15.14 14.44 25.11
N GLY A 126 15.42 14.89 23.89
CA GLY A 126 15.92 16.22 23.58
C GLY A 126 14.88 17.21 23.02
N GLY A 127 13.62 16.81 22.84
CA GLY A 127 12.58 17.67 22.29
C GLY A 127 11.52 16.93 21.49
N SER A 128 10.85 17.66 20.60
CA SER A 128 9.89 17.10 19.66
C SER A 128 9.95 17.79 18.32
N LEU A 129 9.61 17.07 17.26
CA LEU A 129 9.52 17.55 15.89
C LEU A 129 8.13 17.23 15.35
N ASN A 130 7.59 18.10 14.50
CA ASN A 130 6.43 17.76 13.68
C ASN A 130 6.97 17.29 12.33
N MET A 131 6.46 16.17 11.85
CA MET A 131 6.89 15.53 10.62
C MET A 131 5.71 15.43 9.66
N ARG A 132 5.99 15.70 8.40
CA ARG A 132 5.05 15.56 7.28
C ARG A 132 5.56 14.51 6.33
N PHE A 133 4.71 13.56 5.98
CA PHE A 133 5.00 12.44 5.09
C PHE A 133 4.06 12.46 3.90
N ILE A 134 4.62 12.24 2.70
CA ILE A 134 3.85 12.13 1.46
C ILE A 134 4.08 10.75 0.87
N TYR A 135 2.99 10.01 0.68
CA TYR A 135 2.99 8.71 0.02
C TYR A 135 2.32 8.79 -1.35
N GLU A 136 2.91 8.10 -2.33
CA GLU A 136 2.37 7.94 -3.66
C GLU A 136 2.31 6.46 -4.04
N ARG A 137 1.41 6.11 -4.98
CA ARG A 137 1.19 4.73 -5.40
C ARG A 137 2.00 4.39 -6.64
N PHE A 138 2.88 3.40 -6.54
CA PHE A 138 3.69 2.86 -7.65
C PHE A 138 3.48 1.35 -7.75
N ASP A 139 3.09 0.86 -8.93
CA ASP A 139 2.87 -0.58 -9.19
C ASP A 139 2.03 -1.32 -8.14
N GLY A 140 1.09 -0.61 -7.51
CA GLY A 140 0.21 -1.15 -6.48
C GLY A 140 0.70 -0.96 -5.04
N GLU A 141 1.95 -0.55 -4.84
CA GLU A 141 2.55 -0.28 -3.53
C GLU A 141 2.46 1.21 -3.18
N TRP A 142 2.39 1.53 -1.88
CA TRP A 142 2.47 2.91 -1.41
C TRP A 142 3.86 3.18 -0.85
N LEU A 143 4.56 4.10 -1.50
CA LEU A 143 5.95 4.43 -1.19
C LEU A 143 6.04 5.89 -0.80
N LEU A 144 6.88 6.16 0.19
CA LEU A 144 7.19 7.49 0.68
C LEU A 144 8.01 8.21 -0.39
N THR A 145 7.50 9.34 -0.88
CA THR A 145 8.16 10.19 -1.87
C THR A 145 8.65 11.52 -1.29
N HIS A 146 8.21 11.86 -0.09
CA HIS A 146 8.67 13.06 0.61
C HIS A 146 8.48 12.91 2.12
N ALA A 147 9.48 13.29 2.91
CA ALA A 147 9.37 13.48 4.34
C ALA A 147 10.16 14.71 4.78
N GLU A 148 9.55 15.54 5.61
CA GLU A 148 10.22 16.73 6.15
C GLU A 148 9.73 17.07 7.55
N THR A 149 10.50 17.93 8.23
CA THR A 149 10.06 18.58 9.47
C THR A 149 9.24 19.82 9.14
N ASP A 150 8.05 19.95 9.73
CA ASP A 150 7.18 21.14 9.66
C ASP A 150 7.68 22.26 10.61
#